data_AF-A0A819SN23-F1
#
_entry.id   AF-A0A819SN23-F1
#
_cell.length_a   1.000
_cell.length_b   1.000
_cell.length_c   1.000
_cell.angle_alpha   90.00
_cell.angle_beta   90.00
_cell.angle_gamma   90.00
#
_symmetry.space_group_name_H-M   'P 1'
#
loop_
_entity.id
_entity.type
_entity.pdbx_description
1 polymer ?
#
loop_
_entity_poly.entity_id
_entity_poly.type
_entity_poly.pdbx_seq_one_letter_code
_entity_poly.pdbx_strand_id
1 'polypeptide(L)'
;MESENNSSTEDKSFLPKFIKWPLDMGLEDDEFRAGYPFRSTTPVNSNDLFQMDNFNINNSNMSTNSSIMFSSQLSGSSKYHREQQFNQILEQLTVASNALNYEEQITAIVTIYENLMVPLTFTPPTQFDSTVHKIDPIAQKYLEQASKSVQHLVAIKTLDDGNCLFNCITSLMPNSDLSAVELRVRTVVELIKNKTYYINKYAYLIGPIDEAIRRACNNNQFSELYELAALANVIQCEIRSVYPYIDYRAEMKNMNAIYKPIQSSTPIRGYVIIFWTSSRDEVTTRSRTNSGGIWSPNHFVPLVKYDENLNVLDDNQTPEKTTTKNNQTSLIRTPDFSSTRDVRKRFNSSTELSSSFQQLLTNSKSLDAERKHRERIEENEQQRNERLARDQLHKRIMRATENDQQRNERLADQRHRSAQNRLNENEQRRSIRLASTRERWKESQENKDEEQKLRRVRSISMRRRQKIIAKKQQTESNRFHWPSAIPNQLKERCLQDFIKQMSMNTLR
;
A
#
# COMPACT_ATOMS: atom_id res chain seq x y z
N MET A 1 -0.55 11.25 80.04
CA MET A 1 0.71 11.15 80.78
C MET A 1 1.60 10.20 79.99
N GLU A 2 2.80 10.69 79.63
CA GLU A 2 4.01 9.96 79.18
C GLU A 2 3.87 9.14 77.87
N SER A 3 4.48 9.44 76.71
CA SER A 3 5.85 9.79 76.30
C SER A 3 6.90 8.70 76.51
N GLU A 4 7.45 8.15 75.41
CA GLU A 4 8.87 7.74 75.17
C GLU A 4 8.95 6.98 73.83
N ASN A 5 9.70 7.36 72.77
CA ASN A 5 11.13 7.63 72.52
C ASN A 5 12.01 6.40 72.16
N ASN A 6 12.99 6.68 71.26
CA ASN A 6 14.15 5.91 70.75
C ASN A 6 13.95 5.33 69.32
N SER A 7 14.56 5.81 68.21
CA SER A 7 15.90 6.35 67.87
C SER A 7 17.05 5.34 68.04
N SER A 8 17.58 4.75 66.95
CA SER A 8 18.93 4.97 66.35
C SER A 8 20.11 4.67 67.30
N THR A 9 21.12 3.85 66.99
CA THR A 9 22.22 4.07 66.02
C THR A 9 23.21 2.87 65.99
N GLU A 10 23.90 2.71 64.85
CA GLU A 10 25.28 2.22 64.60
C GLU A 10 25.85 0.96 65.29
N ASP A 11 26.43 0.04 64.50
CA ASP A 11 27.86 -0.27 64.67
C ASP A 11 28.55 -0.89 63.43
N LYS A 12 29.88 -0.75 63.43
CA LYS A 12 30.85 -0.81 62.32
C LYS A 12 31.45 -2.19 62.08
N SER A 13 32.19 -2.22 60.97
CA SER A 13 33.38 -3.05 60.66
C SER A 13 33.15 -4.36 59.90
N PHE A 14 33.72 -4.46 58.70
CA PHE A 14 34.55 -5.59 58.27
C PHE A 14 35.18 -5.26 56.90
N LEU A 15 36.48 -4.99 56.89
CA LEU A 15 37.33 -5.09 55.70
C LEU A 15 37.80 -6.53 55.55
N PRO A 16 38.01 -7.03 54.32
CA PRO A 16 39.34 -7.59 54.08
C PRO A 16 39.93 -7.34 52.68
N LYS A 17 41.21 -6.98 52.73
CA LYS A 17 42.38 -7.55 52.02
C LYS A 17 42.42 -7.51 50.48
N PHE A 18 43.34 -6.67 50.01
CA PHE A 18 43.98 -6.68 48.70
C PHE A 18 44.60 -8.04 48.38
N ILE A 19 44.34 -8.54 47.16
CA ILE A 19 45.15 -9.58 46.51
C ILE A 19 45.77 -8.95 45.25
N LYS A 20 47.10 -8.98 45.22
CA LYS A 20 47.96 -8.55 44.12
C LYS A 20 48.23 -9.78 43.25
N TRP A 21 48.01 -9.69 41.93
CA TRP A 21 48.48 -10.68 40.96
C TRP A 21 49.34 -10.01 39.88
N PRO A 22 50.31 -10.74 39.30
CA PRO A 22 51.46 -10.18 38.62
C PRO A 22 51.20 -9.93 37.13
N LEU A 23 51.92 -8.93 36.60
CA LEU A 23 52.28 -8.86 35.19
C LEU A 23 53.41 -9.86 34.93
N ASP A 24 53.32 -10.68 33.87
CA ASP A 24 54.17 -10.56 32.68
C ASP A 24 53.89 -11.65 31.62
N MET A 25 54.29 -11.37 30.37
CA MET A 25 54.48 -12.23 29.19
C MET A 25 53.21 -12.59 28.40
N GLY A 26 53.14 -12.49 27.06
CA GLY A 26 54.11 -12.17 26.01
C GLY A 26 53.37 -12.16 24.66
N LEU A 27 53.94 -11.47 23.69
CA LEU A 27 53.48 -11.30 22.30
C LEU A 27 53.45 -12.64 21.53
N GLU A 28 52.61 -12.75 20.50
CA GLU A 28 53.06 -12.99 19.11
C GLU A 28 51.90 -12.89 18.10
N ASP A 29 52.25 -12.30 16.97
CA ASP A 29 51.47 -12.06 15.76
C ASP A 29 51.36 -13.33 14.89
N ASP A 30 50.40 -13.36 13.97
CA ASP A 30 50.58 -13.81 12.56
C ASP A 30 49.18 -13.84 11.88
N GLU A 31 48.86 -12.98 10.91
CA GLU A 31 49.29 -12.88 9.50
C GLU A 31 48.55 -13.80 8.50
N PHE A 32 48.15 -13.19 7.37
CA PHE A 32 47.81 -13.77 6.05
C PHE A 32 46.51 -14.59 5.89
N ARG A 33 45.86 -14.67 4.71
CA ARG A 33 45.66 -13.83 3.52
C ARG A 33 44.60 -14.58 2.69
N ALA A 34 43.77 -13.81 2.00
CA ALA A 34 43.08 -14.04 0.72
C ALA A 34 43.11 -15.43 0.03
N GLY A 35 41.96 -15.84 -0.55
CA GLY A 35 41.94 -16.71 -1.74
C GLY A 35 40.62 -17.41 -2.06
N TYR A 36 39.77 -16.78 -2.87
CA TYR A 36 38.82 -17.47 -3.79
C TYR A 36 39.64 -18.36 -4.78
N PRO A 37 39.11 -19.42 -5.47
CA PRO A 37 37.85 -19.34 -6.25
C PRO A 37 37.07 -20.67 -6.55
N PHE A 38 35.98 -20.45 -7.28
CA PHE A 38 35.13 -21.36 -8.07
C PHE A 38 35.76 -22.60 -8.74
N ARG A 39 34.98 -23.71 -8.78
CA ARG A 39 34.77 -24.63 -9.93
C ARG A 39 33.52 -25.49 -9.64
N SER A 40 32.47 -25.41 -10.46
CA SER A 40 32.18 -26.17 -11.70
C SER A 40 31.55 -27.56 -11.47
N THR A 41 30.31 -27.64 -11.93
CA THR A 41 29.47 -28.79 -12.29
C THR A 41 30.17 -30.04 -12.81
N THR A 42 29.68 -31.22 -12.40
CA THR A 42 29.35 -32.36 -13.29
C THR A 42 28.25 -33.24 -12.63
N PRO A 43 27.47 -33.98 -13.44
CA PRO A 43 26.25 -34.67 -13.00
C PRO A 43 26.54 -36.14 -12.63
N VAL A 44 25.73 -36.72 -11.73
CA VAL A 44 25.67 -38.16 -11.50
C VAL A 44 24.22 -38.61 -11.51
N ASN A 45 24.00 -39.68 -12.27
CA ASN A 45 22.74 -40.34 -12.56
C ASN A 45 22.55 -41.56 -11.65
N SER A 46 21.29 -41.83 -11.33
CA SER A 46 20.65 -43.12 -11.02
C SER A 46 21.16 -44.01 -9.87
N ASN A 47 20.16 -44.46 -9.12
CA ASN A 47 20.11 -45.57 -8.17
C ASN A 47 20.65 -45.28 -6.77
N ASP A 48 19.75 -44.85 -5.89
CA ASP A 48 19.73 -45.43 -4.55
C ASP A 48 18.31 -45.70 -4.06
N LEU A 49 18.18 -46.95 -3.66
CA LEU A 49 17.02 -47.66 -3.16
C LEU A 49 16.93 -47.37 -1.66
N PHE A 50 15.91 -46.62 -1.22
CA PHE A 50 15.55 -46.56 0.19
C PHE A 50 14.05 -46.82 0.34
N GLN A 51 13.75 -47.98 0.91
CA GLN A 51 12.47 -48.30 1.53
C GLN A 51 12.19 -47.30 2.66
N MET A 52 11.03 -46.65 2.62
CA MET A 52 10.38 -46.12 3.81
C MET A 52 8.86 -46.33 3.73
N ASP A 53 8.42 -47.21 4.60
CA ASP A 53 7.17 -47.29 5.36
C ASP A 53 5.90 -46.62 4.81
N ASN A 54 4.93 -47.50 4.57
CA ASN A 54 3.52 -47.25 4.35
C ASN A 54 2.91 -46.32 5.41
N PHE A 55 2.59 -45.09 5.03
CA PHE A 55 1.54 -44.31 5.69
C PHE A 55 0.20 -44.57 4.98
N ASN A 56 -0.61 -45.38 5.65
CA ASN A 56 -1.96 -45.72 5.29
C ASN A 56 -2.89 -44.54 5.63
N ILE A 57 -3.23 -43.71 4.63
CA ILE A 57 -4.28 -42.70 4.78
C ILE A 57 -5.60 -43.33 4.31
N ASN A 58 -6.46 -43.63 5.28
CA ASN A 58 -7.85 -44.00 5.07
C ASN A 58 -8.58 -42.85 4.34
N ASN A 59 -8.68 -42.97 3.03
CA ASN A 59 -9.67 -42.27 2.22
C ASN A 59 -10.94 -43.11 2.20
N SER A 60 -11.85 -42.85 3.14
CA SER A 60 -13.24 -43.27 3.02
C SER A 60 -14.13 -42.02 2.87
N ASN A 61 -14.92 -42.05 1.79
CA ASN A 61 -16.06 -41.19 1.48
C ASN A 61 -15.79 -39.84 0.76
N MET A 62 -15.35 -39.92 -0.50
CA MET A 62 -16.02 -39.18 -1.58
C MET A 62 -16.15 -40.08 -2.80
N SER A 63 -17.29 -40.77 -2.88
CA SER A 63 -17.80 -41.31 -4.13
C SER A 63 -18.11 -40.15 -5.07
N THR A 64 -17.31 -39.97 -6.11
CA THR A 64 -17.69 -39.21 -7.32
C THR A 64 -17.39 -40.04 -8.56
N ASN A 65 -18.14 -41.14 -8.71
CA ASN A 65 -18.54 -41.58 -10.02
C ASN A 65 -19.56 -40.58 -10.56
N SER A 66 -19.11 -39.59 -11.31
CA SER A 66 -19.94 -38.86 -12.25
C SER A 66 -19.15 -38.68 -13.53
N SER A 67 -19.20 -39.73 -14.34
CA SER A 67 -18.91 -39.68 -15.76
C SER A 67 -19.84 -38.62 -16.38
N ILE A 68 -19.27 -37.48 -16.75
CA ILE A 68 -20.02 -36.38 -17.34
C ILE A 68 -20.27 -36.73 -18.82
N MET A 69 -21.37 -37.42 -19.08
CA MET A 69 -21.98 -37.52 -20.40
C MET A 69 -22.83 -36.26 -20.64
N PHE A 70 -22.35 -35.34 -21.48
CA PHE A 70 -23.13 -34.19 -21.93
C PHE A 70 -24.00 -34.55 -23.14
N SER A 71 -25.31 -34.65 -22.94
CA SER A 71 -26.29 -34.75 -24.04
C SER A 71 -26.59 -33.37 -24.61
N SER A 72 -26.31 -33.21 -25.90
CA SER A 72 -26.67 -32.05 -26.72
C SER A 72 -28.16 -32.08 -27.07
N GLN A 73 -28.95 -31.12 -26.58
CA GLN A 73 -30.14 -30.55 -27.25
C GLN A 73 -30.77 -29.47 -26.37
N LEU A 74 -30.79 -28.22 -26.85
CA LEU A 74 -31.82 -27.17 -26.65
C LEU A 74 -31.28 -25.87 -27.30
N SER A 75 -31.98 -25.32 -28.28
CA SER A 75 -31.50 -24.21 -29.12
C SER A 75 -31.97 -22.82 -28.68
N GLY A 76 -32.35 -22.67 -27.42
CA GLY A 76 -32.53 -21.38 -26.73
C GLY A 76 -31.74 -21.29 -25.41
N SER A 77 -30.93 -22.31 -25.10
CA SER A 77 -30.33 -22.55 -23.78
C SER A 77 -28.85 -22.20 -23.68
N SER A 78 -28.21 -21.74 -24.76
CA SER A 78 -26.75 -21.62 -24.84
C SER A 78 -26.16 -20.61 -23.85
N LYS A 79 -26.75 -19.40 -23.73
CA LYS A 79 -26.28 -18.37 -22.79
C LYS A 79 -26.41 -18.80 -21.33
N TYR A 80 -27.61 -19.25 -20.95
CA TYR A 80 -27.88 -19.71 -19.60
C TYR A 80 -27.01 -20.90 -19.22
N HIS A 81 -26.83 -21.85 -20.15
CA HIS A 81 -25.96 -22.99 -19.94
C HIS A 81 -24.48 -22.57 -19.77
N ARG A 82 -23.98 -21.63 -20.58
CA ARG A 82 -22.62 -21.09 -20.45
C ARG A 82 -22.42 -20.40 -19.11
N GLU A 83 -23.35 -19.56 -18.68
CA GLU A 83 -23.28 -18.91 -17.38
C GLU A 83 -23.31 -19.93 -16.23
N GLN A 84 -24.16 -20.96 -16.31
CA GLN A 84 -24.19 -22.04 -15.33
C GLN A 84 -22.85 -22.79 -15.25
N GLN A 85 -22.21 -23.07 -16.39
CA GLN A 85 -20.88 -23.68 -16.42
C GLN A 85 -19.85 -22.82 -15.66
N PHE A 86 -19.80 -21.51 -15.92
CA PHE A 86 -18.87 -20.62 -15.23
C PHE A 86 -19.19 -20.46 -13.74
N ASN A 87 -20.46 -20.51 -13.33
CA ASN A 87 -20.82 -20.55 -11.91
C ASN A 87 -20.30 -21.82 -11.22
N GLN A 88 -20.42 -22.99 -11.86
CA GLN A 88 -19.87 -24.25 -11.32
C GLN A 88 -18.34 -24.21 -11.20
N ILE A 89 -17.66 -23.60 -12.16
CA ILE A 89 -16.19 -23.42 -12.10
C ILE A 89 -15.83 -22.49 -10.94
N LEU A 90 -16.55 -21.38 -10.76
CA LEU A 90 -16.30 -20.45 -9.67
C LEU A 90 -16.52 -21.09 -8.29
N GLU A 91 -17.52 -21.97 -8.17
CA GLU A 91 -17.77 -22.75 -6.96
C GLU A 91 -16.59 -23.68 -6.64
N GLN A 92 -16.11 -24.43 -7.65
CA GLN A 92 -14.91 -25.28 -7.50
C GLN A 92 -13.68 -24.46 -7.07
N LEU A 93 -13.45 -23.31 -7.71
CA LEU A 93 -12.36 -22.39 -7.35
C LEU A 93 -12.53 -21.87 -5.92
N THR A 94 -13.75 -21.54 -5.50
CA THR A 94 -14.04 -21.09 -4.12
C THR A 94 -13.67 -22.17 -3.11
N VAL A 95 -14.11 -23.42 -3.32
CA VAL A 95 -13.79 -24.54 -2.44
C VAL A 95 -12.28 -24.77 -2.36
N ALA A 96 -11.59 -24.84 -3.50
CA ALA A 96 -10.14 -25.01 -3.57
C ALA A 96 -9.39 -23.85 -2.88
N SER A 97 -9.87 -22.62 -3.04
CA SER A 97 -9.26 -21.44 -2.42
C SER A 97 -9.33 -21.43 -0.89
N ASN A 98 -10.19 -22.25 -0.28
CA ASN A 98 -10.33 -22.39 1.17
C ASN A 98 -9.67 -23.67 1.71
N ALA A 99 -9.15 -24.55 0.84
CA ALA A 99 -8.52 -25.79 1.24
C ALA A 99 -7.12 -25.56 1.86
N LEU A 100 -6.67 -26.52 2.68
CA LEU A 100 -5.33 -26.51 3.26
C LEU A 100 -4.24 -26.65 2.19
N ASN A 101 -4.44 -27.51 1.18
CA ASN A 101 -3.57 -27.68 0.01
C ASN A 101 -4.02 -26.78 -1.17
N TYR A 102 -4.32 -25.52 -0.87
CA TYR A 102 -4.91 -24.57 -1.83
C TYR A 102 -4.11 -24.46 -3.16
N GLU A 103 -2.78 -24.39 -3.11
CA GLU A 103 -1.94 -24.23 -4.32
C GLU A 103 -2.13 -25.39 -5.29
N GLU A 104 -2.15 -26.62 -4.77
CA GLU A 104 -2.30 -27.83 -5.57
C GLU A 104 -3.70 -27.91 -6.19
N GLN A 105 -4.75 -27.71 -5.38
CA GLN A 105 -6.12 -27.81 -5.85
C GLN A 105 -6.47 -26.71 -6.87
N ILE A 106 -6.06 -25.47 -6.61
CA ILE A 106 -6.40 -24.35 -7.49
C ILE A 106 -5.66 -24.48 -8.84
N THR A 107 -4.41 -24.95 -8.82
CA THR A 107 -3.63 -25.20 -10.03
C THR A 107 -4.22 -26.35 -10.83
N ALA A 108 -4.69 -27.42 -10.17
CA ALA A 108 -5.36 -28.54 -10.84
C ALA A 108 -6.63 -28.09 -11.56
N ILE A 109 -7.49 -27.31 -10.91
CA ILE A 109 -8.69 -26.73 -11.52
C ILE A 109 -8.34 -25.84 -12.71
N VAL A 110 -7.37 -24.94 -12.56
CA VAL A 110 -6.89 -24.07 -13.64
C VAL A 110 -6.39 -24.89 -14.84
N THR A 111 -5.69 -25.99 -14.60
CA THR A 111 -5.19 -26.87 -15.65
C THR A 111 -6.33 -27.54 -16.42
N ILE A 112 -7.37 -28.00 -15.72
CA ILE A 112 -8.56 -28.60 -16.34
C ILE A 112 -9.27 -27.61 -17.28
N TYR A 113 -9.36 -26.36 -16.86
CA TYR A 113 -10.08 -25.31 -17.60
C TYR A 113 -9.16 -24.40 -18.44
N GLU A 114 -7.93 -24.82 -18.71
CA GLU A 114 -6.97 -24.01 -19.45
C GLU A 114 -7.48 -23.62 -20.84
N ASN A 115 -8.19 -24.54 -21.51
CA ASN A 115 -8.77 -24.29 -22.83
C ASN A 115 -9.89 -23.23 -22.81
N LEU A 116 -10.49 -22.93 -21.65
CA LEU A 116 -11.45 -21.85 -21.53
C LEU A 116 -10.78 -20.47 -21.58
N MET A 117 -9.45 -20.40 -21.44
CA MET A 117 -8.69 -19.14 -21.36
C MET A 117 -8.28 -18.56 -22.72
N VAL A 118 -8.97 -18.93 -23.80
CA VAL A 118 -8.81 -18.22 -25.07
C VAL A 118 -9.14 -16.74 -24.83
N PRO A 119 -8.22 -15.81 -25.15
CA PRO A 119 -8.46 -14.40 -24.91
C PRO A 119 -9.71 -13.92 -25.63
N LEU A 120 -10.50 -13.09 -24.96
CA LEU A 120 -11.75 -12.58 -25.52
C LEU A 120 -11.43 -11.51 -26.56
N THR A 121 -12.03 -11.64 -27.74
CA THR A 121 -12.01 -10.56 -28.71
C THR A 121 -13.03 -9.52 -28.28
N PHE A 122 -12.54 -8.40 -27.77
CA PHE A 122 -13.35 -7.29 -27.31
C PHE A 122 -12.96 -6.01 -28.05
N THR A 123 -13.96 -5.25 -28.47
CA THR A 123 -13.79 -3.93 -29.09
C THR A 123 -14.72 -2.99 -28.35
N PRO A 124 -14.19 -2.17 -27.42
CA PRO A 124 -15.03 -1.34 -26.58
C PRO A 124 -15.76 -0.26 -27.39
N PRO A 125 -17.04 0.01 -27.11
CA PRO A 125 -17.70 1.19 -27.63
C PRO A 125 -16.98 2.42 -27.08
N THR A 126 -16.78 3.42 -27.95
CA THR A 126 -16.09 4.66 -27.57
C THR A 126 -17.06 5.78 -27.21
N GLN A 127 -18.36 5.57 -27.47
CA GLN A 127 -19.43 6.55 -27.33
C GLN A 127 -20.54 6.03 -26.42
N PHE A 128 -21.20 6.98 -25.77
CA PHE A 128 -22.40 6.75 -24.97
C PHE A 128 -23.59 6.52 -25.89
N ASP A 129 -24.31 5.43 -25.67
CA ASP A 129 -25.56 5.11 -26.33
C ASP A 129 -26.70 5.16 -25.29
N SER A 130 -27.59 6.13 -25.42
CA SER A 130 -28.71 6.34 -24.49
C SER A 130 -29.77 5.24 -24.54
N THR A 131 -29.77 4.37 -25.56
CA THR A 131 -30.70 3.26 -25.68
C THR A 131 -30.34 2.08 -24.79
N VAL A 132 -29.03 1.90 -24.52
CA VAL A 132 -28.50 0.78 -23.73
C VAL A 132 -27.81 1.22 -22.44
N HIS A 133 -27.23 2.42 -22.40
CA HIS A 133 -26.51 2.92 -21.24
C HIS A 133 -27.35 3.85 -20.39
N LYS A 134 -27.14 3.78 -19.07
CA LYS A 134 -27.69 4.72 -18.09
C LYS A 134 -26.54 5.46 -17.42
N ILE A 135 -26.72 6.73 -17.14
CA ILE A 135 -25.71 7.54 -16.43
C ILE A 135 -25.75 7.18 -14.94
N ASP A 136 -24.58 7.04 -14.32
CA ASP A 136 -24.44 6.97 -12.86
C ASP A 136 -24.28 8.38 -12.28
N PRO A 137 -25.31 8.94 -11.61
CA PRO A 137 -25.24 10.30 -11.10
C PRO A 137 -24.21 10.47 -9.97
N ILE A 138 -23.97 9.43 -9.18
CA ILE A 138 -23.01 9.49 -8.07
C ILE A 138 -21.60 9.47 -8.64
N ALA A 139 -21.32 8.55 -9.56
CA ALA A 139 -20.03 8.48 -10.20
C ALA A 139 -19.74 9.69 -11.08
N GLN A 140 -20.76 10.27 -11.75
CA GLN A 140 -20.60 11.50 -12.51
C GLN A 140 -20.16 12.67 -11.60
N LYS A 141 -20.72 12.78 -10.39
CA LYS A 141 -20.28 13.79 -9.40
C LYS A 141 -18.83 13.57 -8.96
N TYR A 142 -18.41 12.32 -8.77
CA TYR A 142 -17.01 12.02 -8.47
C TYR A 142 -16.07 12.33 -9.63
N LEU A 143 -16.54 12.22 -10.88
CA LEU A 143 -15.75 12.49 -12.07
C LEU A 143 -15.31 13.96 -12.16
N GLU A 144 -16.10 14.90 -11.63
CA GLU A 144 -15.73 16.31 -11.48
C GLU A 144 -14.43 16.51 -10.69
N GLN A 145 -14.13 15.59 -9.78
CA GLN A 145 -12.92 15.59 -8.95
C GLN A 145 -11.77 14.77 -9.57
N ALA A 146 -11.95 14.20 -10.77
CA ALA A 146 -10.90 13.48 -11.49
C ALA A 146 -10.04 14.40 -12.38
N SER A 147 -9.15 13.81 -13.18
CA SER A 147 -8.36 14.54 -14.17
C SER A 147 -9.23 15.27 -15.19
N LYS A 148 -8.88 16.52 -15.53
CA LYS A 148 -9.53 17.30 -16.61
C LYS A 148 -9.60 16.54 -17.94
N SER A 149 -8.65 15.64 -18.19
CA SER A 149 -8.62 14.82 -19.41
C SER A 149 -9.75 13.79 -19.52
N VAL A 150 -10.54 13.57 -18.45
CA VAL A 150 -11.65 12.61 -18.42
C VAL A 150 -12.96 13.22 -17.92
N GLN A 151 -12.96 14.47 -17.44
CA GLN A 151 -14.16 15.14 -16.91
C GLN A 151 -15.28 15.33 -17.94
N HIS A 152 -14.95 15.32 -19.24
CA HIS A 152 -15.91 15.42 -20.35
C HIS A 152 -16.57 14.06 -20.68
N LEU A 153 -16.18 12.98 -20.01
CA LEU A 153 -16.74 11.65 -20.24
C LEU A 153 -18.00 11.45 -19.39
N VAL A 154 -18.72 10.37 -19.71
CA VAL A 154 -19.92 9.94 -19.00
C VAL A 154 -19.67 8.65 -18.26
N ALA A 155 -20.00 8.64 -16.98
CA ALA A 155 -19.98 7.45 -16.15
C ALA A 155 -21.23 6.60 -16.40
N ILE A 156 -21.03 5.38 -16.91
CA ILE A 156 -22.12 4.43 -17.14
C ILE A 156 -22.41 3.66 -15.85
N LYS A 157 -23.67 3.59 -15.46
CA LYS A 157 -24.14 2.86 -14.29
C LYS A 157 -23.89 1.36 -14.43
N THR A 158 -23.26 0.78 -13.42
CA THR A 158 -23.10 -0.68 -13.27
C THR A 158 -23.78 -1.18 -12.00
N LEU A 159 -23.93 -2.50 -11.86
CA LEU A 159 -24.47 -3.09 -10.63
C LEU A 159 -23.40 -3.06 -9.52
N ASP A 160 -23.79 -2.66 -8.32
CA ASP A 160 -22.94 -2.54 -7.12
C ASP A 160 -22.99 -3.80 -6.24
N ASP A 161 -22.98 -4.97 -6.87
CA ASP A 161 -23.09 -6.30 -6.28
C ASP A 161 -21.72 -6.95 -5.94
N GLY A 162 -20.64 -6.16 -5.97
CA GLY A 162 -19.27 -6.66 -5.83
C GLY A 162 -18.69 -7.28 -7.11
N ASN A 163 -19.48 -7.50 -8.16
CA ASN A 163 -19.03 -7.80 -9.52
C ASN A 163 -18.85 -6.55 -10.40
N CYS A 164 -18.98 -5.34 -9.82
CA CYS A 164 -18.95 -4.07 -10.55
C CYS A 164 -17.80 -3.91 -11.57
N LEU A 165 -16.58 -4.42 -11.29
CA LEU A 165 -15.47 -4.41 -12.25
C LEU A 165 -15.82 -5.17 -13.54
N PHE A 166 -16.37 -6.38 -13.41
CA PHE A 166 -16.76 -7.21 -14.54
C PHE A 166 -18.03 -6.70 -15.21
N ASN A 167 -18.96 -6.13 -14.42
CA ASN A 167 -20.14 -5.44 -14.92
C ASN A 167 -19.79 -4.21 -15.77
N CYS A 168 -18.62 -3.58 -15.56
CA CYS A 168 -18.12 -2.54 -16.47
C CYS A 168 -17.93 -3.08 -17.88
N ILE A 169 -17.43 -4.30 -18.05
CA ILE A 169 -17.19 -4.86 -19.38
C ILE A 169 -18.50 -5.35 -20.00
N THR A 170 -19.36 -6.02 -19.25
CA THR A 170 -20.64 -6.50 -19.78
C THR A 170 -21.58 -5.35 -20.16
N SER A 171 -21.57 -4.24 -19.42
CA SER A 171 -22.33 -3.02 -19.80
C SER A 171 -21.83 -2.38 -21.09
N LEU A 172 -20.55 -2.55 -21.44
CA LEU A 172 -19.97 -2.13 -22.71
C LEU A 172 -20.17 -3.17 -23.84
N MET A 173 -20.78 -4.32 -23.55
CA MET A 173 -21.06 -5.40 -24.50
C MET A 173 -22.52 -5.88 -24.40
N PRO A 174 -23.52 -5.01 -24.62
CA PRO A 174 -24.92 -5.34 -24.39
C PRO A 174 -25.43 -6.53 -25.23
N ASN A 175 -24.83 -6.76 -26.40
CA ASN A 175 -25.18 -7.85 -27.30
C ASN A 175 -24.36 -9.13 -27.08
N SER A 176 -23.56 -9.20 -26.01
CA SER A 176 -22.74 -10.38 -25.72
C SER A 176 -23.41 -11.34 -24.74
N ASP A 177 -23.04 -12.60 -24.86
CA ASP A 177 -23.42 -13.66 -23.91
C ASP A 177 -22.49 -13.77 -22.71
N LEU A 178 -21.54 -12.83 -22.58
CA LEU A 178 -20.60 -12.81 -21.46
C LEU A 178 -21.32 -12.38 -20.18
N SER A 179 -21.15 -13.17 -19.14
CA SER A 179 -21.58 -12.82 -17.78
C SER A 179 -20.41 -12.24 -16.98
N ALA A 180 -20.74 -11.50 -15.92
CA ALA A 180 -19.74 -11.00 -14.98
C ALA A 180 -18.99 -12.15 -14.27
N VAL A 181 -19.68 -13.26 -14.00
CA VAL A 181 -19.11 -14.47 -13.41
C VAL A 181 -18.09 -15.11 -14.36
N GLU A 182 -18.39 -15.19 -15.66
CA GLU A 182 -17.44 -15.70 -16.63
C GLU A 182 -16.15 -14.86 -16.67
N LEU A 183 -16.28 -13.53 -16.71
CA LEU A 183 -15.12 -12.64 -16.67
C LEU A 183 -14.32 -12.80 -15.37
N ARG A 184 -15.00 -12.94 -14.21
CA ARG A 184 -14.36 -13.21 -12.92
C ARG A 184 -13.53 -14.48 -12.96
N VAL A 185 -14.11 -15.60 -13.43
CA VAL A 185 -13.41 -16.88 -13.54
C VAL A 185 -12.20 -16.76 -14.45
N ARG A 186 -12.35 -16.15 -15.63
CA ARG A 186 -11.23 -15.92 -16.55
C ARG A 186 -10.11 -15.09 -15.91
N THR A 187 -10.46 -14.05 -15.17
CA THR A 187 -9.50 -13.21 -14.45
C THR A 187 -8.78 -13.97 -13.33
N VAL A 188 -9.48 -14.82 -12.57
CA VAL A 188 -8.87 -15.67 -11.53
C VAL A 188 -7.87 -16.64 -12.14
N VAL A 189 -8.26 -17.32 -13.21
CA VAL A 189 -7.39 -18.28 -13.90
C VAL A 189 -6.16 -17.56 -14.49
N GLU A 190 -6.34 -16.39 -15.09
CA GLU A 190 -5.24 -15.54 -15.57
C GLU A 190 -4.25 -15.17 -14.45
N LEU A 191 -4.76 -14.77 -13.27
CA LEU A 191 -3.93 -14.44 -12.11
C LEU A 191 -3.09 -15.63 -11.64
N ILE A 192 -3.67 -16.83 -11.63
CA ILE A 192 -2.97 -18.05 -11.20
C ILE A 192 -1.91 -18.46 -12.24
N LYS A 193 -2.26 -18.48 -13.53
CA LYS A 193 -1.32 -18.84 -14.61
C LYS A 193 -0.12 -17.91 -14.68
N ASN A 194 -0.34 -16.61 -14.49
CA ASN A 194 0.70 -15.58 -14.59
C ASN A 194 1.10 -15.03 -13.20
N LYS A 195 0.92 -15.84 -12.14
CA LYS A 195 1.14 -15.44 -10.74
C LYS A 195 2.48 -14.75 -10.50
N THR A 196 3.57 -15.33 -11.00
CA THR A 196 4.93 -14.78 -10.85
C THR A 196 5.07 -13.39 -11.47
N TYR A 197 4.45 -13.14 -12.63
CA TYR A 197 4.46 -11.82 -13.27
C TYR A 197 3.76 -10.78 -12.39
N TYR A 198 2.56 -11.09 -11.90
CA TYR A 198 1.80 -10.18 -11.07
C TYR A 198 2.47 -9.91 -9.71
N ILE A 199 3.07 -10.93 -9.09
CA ILE A 199 3.87 -10.76 -7.86
C ILE A 199 5.00 -9.76 -8.11
N ASN A 200 5.82 -10.01 -9.13
CA ASN A 200 6.99 -9.19 -9.43
C ASN A 200 6.61 -7.74 -9.73
N LYS A 201 5.44 -7.53 -10.34
CA LYS A 201 5.00 -6.21 -10.80
C LYS A 201 4.17 -5.42 -9.78
N TYR A 202 3.40 -6.07 -8.91
CA TYR A 202 2.40 -5.40 -8.08
C TYR A 202 2.44 -5.75 -6.59
N ALA A 203 3.16 -6.80 -6.15
CA ALA A 203 3.13 -7.23 -4.75
C ALA A 203 3.63 -6.16 -3.77
N TYR A 204 4.61 -5.36 -4.19
CA TYR A 204 5.13 -4.25 -3.38
C TYR A 204 4.13 -3.09 -3.22
N LEU A 205 3.07 -3.05 -4.04
CA LEU A 205 2.06 -1.98 -4.04
C LEU A 205 0.84 -2.33 -3.22
N ILE A 206 0.34 -3.56 -3.39
CA ILE A 206 -0.97 -3.96 -2.86
C ILE A 206 -0.95 -5.23 -2.02
N GLY A 207 0.23 -5.81 -1.80
CA GLY A 207 0.40 -6.96 -0.92
C GLY A 207 0.35 -8.32 -1.63
N PRO A 208 0.19 -9.41 -0.86
CA PRO A 208 0.35 -10.78 -1.36
C PRO A 208 -0.75 -11.15 -2.35
N ILE A 209 -0.36 -11.71 -3.49
CA ILE A 209 -1.31 -12.10 -4.54
C ILE A 209 -2.26 -13.22 -4.10
N ASP A 210 -1.83 -14.10 -3.20
CA ASP A 210 -2.63 -15.25 -2.76
C ASP A 210 -3.92 -14.81 -2.07
N GLU A 211 -3.87 -13.74 -1.28
CA GLU A 211 -5.06 -13.16 -0.64
C GLU A 211 -6.00 -12.53 -1.67
N ALA A 212 -5.46 -11.94 -2.74
CA ALA A 212 -6.26 -11.41 -3.84
C ALA A 212 -6.93 -12.54 -4.63
N ILE A 213 -6.19 -13.60 -4.99
CA ILE A 213 -6.73 -14.78 -5.68
C ILE A 213 -7.85 -15.42 -4.86
N ARG A 214 -7.64 -15.64 -3.55
CA ARG A 214 -8.70 -16.20 -2.68
C ARG A 214 -9.95 -15.34 -2.66
N ARG A 215 -9.82 -14.01 -2.55
CA ARG A 215 -10.98 -13.12 -2.62
C ARG A 215 -11.66 -13.16 -3.99
N ALA A 216 -10.90 -13.12 -5.07
CA ALA A 216 -11.42 -13.16 -6.44
C ALA A 216 -12.16 -14.48 -6.76
N CYS A 217 -11.78 -15.60 -6.13
CA CYS A 217 -12.50 -16.87 -6.24
C CYS A 217 -13.92 -16.81 -5.67
N ASN A 218 -14.17 -15.97 -4.67
CA ASN A 218 -15.50 -15.86 -4.06
C ASN A 218 -16.36 -14.91 -4.91
N ASN A 219 -17.56 -15.32 -5.31
CA ASN A 219 -18.48 -14.44 -6.04
C ASN A 219 -18.84 -13.19 -5.21
N ASN A 220 -19.18 -12.08 -5.87
CA ASN A 220 -19.58 -10.82 -5.23
C ASN A 220 -18.53 -10.19 -4.30
N GLN A 221 -17.29 -10.66 -4.29
CA GLN A 221 -16.18 -9.97 -3.63
C GLN A 221 -15.64 -8.84 -4.49
N PHE A 222 -15.25 -7.75 -3.82
CA PHE A 222 -14.66 -6.58 -4.46
C PHE A 222 -13.33 -6.91 -5.14
N SER A 223 -13.16 -6.37 -6.35
CA SER A 223 -11.91 -6.43 -7.10
C SER A 223 -10.98 -5.28 -6.74
N GLU A 224 -9.68 -5.51 -6.89
CA GLU A 224 -8.60 -4.55 -6.65
C GLU A 224 -7.70 -4.44 -7.90
N LEU A 225 -6.44 -4.04 -7.69
CA LEU A 225 -5.48 -3.76 -8.77
C LEU A 225 -5.12 -5.03 -9.57
N TYR A 226 -5.00 -6.18 -8.89
CA TYR A 226 -4.61 -7.43 -9.53
C TYR A 226 -5.65 -7.83 -10.58
N GLU A 227 -6.93 -7.80 -10.23
CA GLU A 227 -8.02 -8.15 -11.13
C GLU A 227 -8.14 -7.17 -12.29
N LEU A 228 -7.92 -5.87 -12.07
CA LEU A 228 -7.86 -4.87 -13.14
C LEU A 228 -6.74 -5.17 -14.15
N ALA A 229 -5.53 -5.45 -13.65
CA ALA A 229 -4.38 -5.74 -14.50
C ALA A 229 -4.57 -7.06 -15.27
N ALA A 230 -5.11 -8.09 -14.61
CA ALA A 230 -5.40 -9.37 -15.24
C ALA A 230 -6.56 -9.30 -16.23
N LEU A 231 -7.60 -8.53 -15.94
CA LEU A 231 -8.72 -8.31 -16.84
C LEU A 231 -8.25 -7.73 -18.17
N ALA A 232 -7.29 -6.79 -18.17
CA ALA A 232 -6.70 -6.25 -19.40
C ALA A 232 -6.15 -7.35 -20.32
N ASN A 233 -5.50 -8.38 -19.75
CA ASN A 233 -5.03 -9.55 -20.51
C ASN A 233 -6.21 -10.43 -20.98
N VAL A 234 -7.22 -10.66 -20.12
CA VAL A 234 -8.39 -11.48 -20.48
C VAL A 234 -9.15 -10.92 -21.68
N ILE A 235 -9.35 -9.60 -21.75
CA ILE A 235 -10.10 -8.94 -22.83
C ILE A 235 -9.21 -8.41 -23.97
N GLN A 236 -7.88 -8.62 -23.89
CA GLN A 236 -6.88 -8.14 -24.86
C GLN A 236 -7.03 -6.64 -25.20
N CYS A 237 -7.28 -5.84 -24.16
CA CYS A 237 -7.55 -4.41 -24.29
C CYS A 237 -6.77 -3.65 -23.22
N GLU A 238 -6.31 -2.43 -23.53
CA GLU A 238 -5.72 -1.59 -22.50
C GLU A 238 -6.80 -1.09 -21.54
N ILE A 239 -6.56 -1.17 -20.25
CA ILE A 239 -7.46 -0.59 -19.25
C ILE A 239 -6.79 0.65 -18.67
N ARG A 240 -7.32 1.82 -19.02
CA ARG A 240 -6.98 3.07 -18.36
C ARG A 240 -7.83 3.19 -17.09
N SER A 241 -7.20 2.97 -15.95
CA SER A 241 -7.86 3.14 -14.66
C SER A 241 -7.74 4.59 -14.21
N VAL A 242 -8.86 5.14 -13.73
CA VAL A 242 -8.98 6.54 -13.32
C VAL A 242 -9.42 6.58 -11.87
N TYR A 243 -8.63 7.26 -11.04
CA TYR A 243 -8.94 7.48 -9.63
C TYR A 243 -9.24 8.97 -9.38
N PRO A 244 -10.31 9.33 -8.65
CA PRO A 244 -10.63 10.74 -8.36
C PRO A 244 -9.58 11.35 -7.41
N TYR A 245 -9.32 12.65 -7.49
CA TYR A 245 -8.35 13.32 -6.62
C TYR A 245 -8.89 13.61 -5.20
N ILE A 246 -9.55 12.62 -4.61
CA ILE A 246 -10.14 12.68 -3.26
C ILE A 246 -9.22 11.93 -2.32
N ASP A 247 -8.77 12.61 -1.25
CA ASP A 247 -7.79 12.09 -0.31
C ASP A 247 -6.56 11.49 -1.01
N TYR A 248 -6.15 12.10 -2.13
CA TYR A 248 -5.18 11.53 -3.05
C TYR A 248 -3.80 11.41 -2.40
N ARG A 249 -3.31 10.17 -2.30
CA ARG A 249 -1.98 9.84 -1.78
C ARG A 249 -1.04 9.42 -2.90
N ALA A 250 0.27 9.45 -2.65
CA ALA A 250 1.26 9.12 -3.67
C ALA A 250 1.07 7.71 -4.25
N GLU A 251 0.62 6.77 -3.44
CA GLU A 251 0.36 5.37 -3.79
C GLU A 251 -0.86 5.22 -4.71
N MET A 252 -1.81 6.16 -4.68
CA MET A 252 -3.01 6.17 -5.54
C MET A 252 -2.66 6.41 -7.01
N LYS A 253 -1.44 6.91 -7.30
CA LYS A 253 -0.93 6.97 -8.68
C LYS A 253 -0.94 5.61 -9.36
N ASN A 254 -0.75 4.52 -8.59
CA ASN A 254 -0.77 3.19 -9.14
C ASN A 254 -2.18 2.74 -9.55
N MET A 255 -3.22 3.31 -8.94
CA MET A 255 -4.64 3.07 -9.28
C MET A 255 -5.12 4.00 -10.42
N ASN A 256 -4.34 5.03 -10.75
CA ASN A 256 -4.59 5.96 -11.85
C ASN A 256 -3.57 5.73 -12.98
N ALA A 257 -3.55 4.51 -13.51
CA ALA A 257 -2.55 4.00 -14.45
C ALA A 257 -3.18 3.30 -15.67
N ILE A 258 -2.35 2.98 -16.66
CA ILE A 258 -2.76 2.18 -17.81
C ILE A 258 -2.22 0.76 -17.63
N TYR A 259 -3.11 -0.22 -17.63
CA TYR A 259 -2.76 -1.65 -17.62
C TYR A 259 -2.84 -2.20 -19.03
N LYS A 260 -1.77 -2.86 -19.46
CA LYS A 260 -1.65 -3.47 -20.78
C LYS A 260 -1.69 -5.00 -20.68
N PRO A 261 -2.20 -5.70 -21.71
CA PRO A 261 -2.06 -7.15 -21.82
C PRO A 261 -0.59 -7.59 -21.69
N ILE A 262 -0.33 -8.75 -21.08
CA ILE A 262 1.03 -9.28 -20.87
C ILE A 262 1.63 -9.74 -22.20
N GLN A 263 0.84 -10.46 -22.99
CA GLN A 263 1.27 -11.09 -24.23
C GLN A 263 0.40 -10.58 -25.38
N SER A 264 0.84 -9.51 -26.04
CA SER A 264 0.18 -8.98 -27.24
C SER A 264 0.64 -9.74 -28.48
N SER A 265 0.38 -11.05 -28.55
CA SER A 265 0.53 -11.78 -29.82
C SER A 265 -0.50 -11.29 -30.84
N THR A 266 -1.62 -10.75 -30.35
CA THR A 266 -2.63 -10.04 -31.13
C THR A 266 -2.48 -8.53 -30.96
N PRO A 267 -2.79 -7.74 -32.01
CA PRO A 267 -2.81 -6.29 -31.91
C PRO A 267 -3.80 -5.85 -30.82
N ILE A 268 -3.35 -4.94 -29.96
CA ILE A 268 -4.19 -4.32 -28.93
C ILE A 268 -5.38 -3.65 -29.61
N ARG A 269 -6.62 -4.04 -29.25
CA ARG A 269 -7.86 -3.65 -29.96
C ARG A 269 -8.54 -2.39 -29.41
N GLY A 270 -7.77 -1.50 -28.81
CA GLY A 270 -8.25 -0.25 -28.22
C GLY A 270 -8.04 -0.18 -26.71
N TYR A 271 -8.82 0.68 -26.05
CA TYR A 271 -8.75 0.87 -24.60
C TYR A 271 -10.14 1.06 -23.98
N VAL A 272 -10.28 0.65 -22.72
CA VAL A 272 -11.41 0.98 -21.84
C VAL A 272 -10.94 1.95 -20.78
N ILE A 273 -11.81 2.86 -20.35
CA ILE A 273 -11.58 3.68 -19.19
C ILE A 273 -12.46 3.17 -18.05
N ILE A 274 -11.85 2.73 -16.95
CA ILE A 274 -12.55 2.26 -15.75
C ILE A 274 -12.30 3.24 -14.61
N PHE A 275 -13.35 3.75 -14.00
CA PHE A 275 -13.31 4.76 -12.96
C PHE A 275 -13.61 4.17 -11.58
N TRP A 276 -12.70 4.44 -10.64
CA TRP A 276 -12.91 4.14 -9.22
C TRP A 276 -13.90 5.14 -8.63
N THR A 277 -14.98 4.64 -8.05
CA THR A 277 -16.03 5.49 -7.48
C THR A 277 -16.63 4.86 -6.23
N SER A 278 -17.73 5.43 -5.74
CA SER A 278 -18.52 4.86 -4.67
C SER A 278 -19.99 4.76 -5.07
N SER A 279 -20.69 3.75 -4.56
CA SER A 279 -22.15 3.63 -4.73
C SER A 279 -22.95 4.62 -3.88
N ARG A 280 -22.27 5.46 -3.10
CA ARG A 280 -22.86 6.49 -2.21
C ARG A 280 -22.11 7.80 -2.37
N ASP A 281 -22.74 8.89 -1.96
CA ASP A 281 -22.11 10.20 -1.96
C ASP A 281 -20.93 10.28 -0.97
N GLU A 282 -20.07 11.29 -1.15
CA GLU A 282 -18.83 11.44 -0.38
C GLU A 282 -19.07 11.57 1.13
N VAL A 283 -20.12 12.27 1.55
CA VAL A 283 -20.42 12.47 2.97
C VAL A 283 -20.76 11.13 3.61
N THR A 284 -21.65 10.37 2.96
CA THR A 284 -22.05 9.03 3.43
C THR A 284 -20.88 8.04 3.41
N THR A 285 -20.02 8.10 2.41
CA THR A 285 -18.85 7.22 2.31
C THR A 285 -17.84 7.49 3.42
N ARG A 286 -17.59 8.77 3.74
CA ARG A 286 -16.71 9.18 4.84
C ARG A 286 -17.31 8.94 6.22
N SER A 287 -18.63 8.88 6.35
CA SER A 287 -19.27 8.63 7.65
C SER A 287 -19.32 7.13 8.03
N ARG A 288 -18.86 6.22 7.16
CA ARG A 288 -18.82 4.78 7.47
C ARG A 288 -17.98 4.52 8.71
N THR A 289 -18.46 3.63 9.58
CA THR A 289 -17.70 3.15 10.73
C THR A 289 -16.36 2.59 10.26
N ASN A 290 -15.28 2.89 10.99
CA ASN A 290 -13.91 2.50 10.69
C ASN A 290 -13.24 3.16 9.47
N SER A 291 -13.91 4.03 8.71
CA SER A 291 -13.27 4.79 7.62
C SER A 291 -12.30 5.86 8.13
N GLY A 292 -12.45 6.29 9.39
CA GLY A 292 -11.67 7.40 9.96
C GLY A 292 -11.91 8.73 9.25
N GLY A 293 -13.03 8.89 8.54
CA GLY A 293 -13.33 10.05 7.70
C GLY A 293 -12.59 10.06 6.37
N ILE A 294 -11.84 9.00 6.05
CA ILE A 294 -11.11 8.85 4.79
C ILE A 294 -12.06 8.26 3.75
N TRP A 295 -12.09 8.85 2.56
CA TRP A 295 -12.83 8.31 1.44
C TRP A 295 -12.12 7.07 0.87
N SER A 296 -12.90 6.03 0.55
CA SER A 296 -12.38 4.86 -0.16
C SER A 296 -13.38 4.40 -1.22
N PRO A 297 -12.93 4.04 -2.43
CA PRO A 297 -13.81 3.54 -3.46
C PRO A 297 -14.38 2.17 -3.07
N ASN A 298 -15.58 1.88 -3.56
CA ASN A 298 -16.23 0.57 -3.41
C ASN A 298 -17.05 0.19 -4.65
N HIS A 299 -16.89 0.92 -5.76
CA HIS A 299 -17.62 0.72 -6.99
C HIS A 299 -16.75 1.06 -8.20
N PHE A 300 -17.01 0.39 -9.32
CA PHE A 300 -16.37 0.65 -10.60
C PHE A 300 -17.43 0.98 -11.64
N VAL A 301 -17.13 1.96 -12.48
CA VAL A 301 -17.97 2.31 -13.64
C VAL A 301 -17.10 2.51 -14.88
N PRO A 302 -17.55 2.14 -16.09
CA PRO A 302 -16.84 2.51 -17.30
C PRO A 302 -17.14 3.97 -17.67
N LEU A 303 -16.14 4.63 -18.26
CA LEU A 303 -16.29 5.97 -18.83
C LEU A 303 -16.24 5.91 -20.35
N VAL A 304 -17.18 6.58 -21.01
CA VAL A 304 -17.26 6.69 -22.47
C VAL A 304 -17.45 8.15 -22.90
N LYS A 305 -17.17 8.47 -24.17
CA LYS A 305 -17.42 9.82 -24.68
C LYS A 305 -18.91 10.05 -24.82
N TYR A 306 -19.39 11.24 -24.43
CA TYR A 306 -20.74 11.65 -24.81
C TYR A 306 -20.78 11.98 -26.30
N ASP A 307 -21.82 11.55 -27.01
CA ASP A 307 -22.03 12.02 -28.39
C ASP A 307 -22.82 13.33 -28.35
N GLU A 308 -22.11 14.45 -28.50
CA GLU A 308 -22.71 15.78 -28.52
C GLU A 308 -23.66 15.98 -29.72
N ASN A 309 -23.55 15.15 -30.77
CA ASN A 309 -24.35 15.32 -32.00
C ASN A 309 -25.79 14.79 -31.87
N LEU A 310 -26.11 14.02 -30.83
CA LEU A 310 -27.47 13.48 -30.61
C LEU A 310 -28.43 14.48 -29.95
N ASN A 311 -27.94 15.56 -29.36
CA ASN A 311 -28.79 16.58 -28.70
C ASN A 311 -29.28 17.70 -29.64
N VAL A 312 -29.01 17.63 -30.94
CA VAL A 312 -29.44 18.68 -31.90
C VAL A 312 -30.86 18.42 -32.46
N LEU A 313 -31.51 17.31 -32.10
CA LEU A 313 -32.79 16.92 -32.72
C LEU A 313 -34.06 17.08 -31.85
N ASP A 314 -34.00 17.69 -30.66
CA ASP A 314 -35.19 17.79 -29.79
C ASP A 314 -35.46 19.17 -29.18
N ASP A 315 -35.12 20.25 -29.91
CA ASP A 315 -35.49 21.62 -29.49
C ASP A 315 -36.21 22.41 -30.61
N ASN A 316 -37.24 21.77 -31.20
CA ASN A 316 -38.25 22.44 -32.04
C ASN A 316 -39.48 22.86 -31.24
N GLN A 317 -39.28 23.48 -30.06
CA GLN A 317 -40.29 24.37 -29.48
C GLN A 317 -39.69 25.76 -29.25
N THR A 318 -39.67 26.52 -30.35
CA THR A 318 -39.54 27.97 -30.33
C THR A 318 -40.62 28.62 -29.45
N PRO A 319 -40.28 29.47 -28.47
CA PRO A 319 -41.11 30.60 -28.10
C PRO A 319 -40.79 31.78 -29.05
N GLU A 320 -41.84 32.44 -29.50
CA GLU A 320 -41.81 33.55 -30.43
C GLU A 320 -40.82 34.67 -30.04
N LYS A 321 -40.04 35.09 -31.04
CA LYS A 321 -39.21 36.27 -31.02
C LYS A 321 -40.08 37.53 -30.88
N THR A 322 -39.92 38.27 -29.79
CA THR A 322 -40.11 39.73 -29.81
C THR A 322 -38.74 40.40 -29.83
N THR A 323 -38.39 40.91 -31.01
CA THR A 323 -37.19 41.70 -31.27
C THR A 323 -37.41 43.15 -30.82
N THR A 324 -36.66 43.61 -29.82
CA THR A 324 -36.41 45.05 -29.63
C THR A 324 -34.94 45.30 -29.89
N LYS A 325 -34.66 45.98 -31.01
CA LYS A 325 -33.32 46.43 -31.43
C LYS A 325 -32.82 47.50 -30.46
N ASN A 326 -31.61 47.35 -29.95
CA ASN A 326 -30.85 48.51 -29.49
C ASN A 326 -29.40 48.40 -29.98
N ASN A 327 -29.06 49.30 -30.88
CA ASN A 327 -27.73 49.43 -31.49
C ASN A 327 -26.84 50.22 -30.54
N GLN A 328 -25.76 49.63 -30.05
CA GLN A 328 -24.58 50.40 -29.65
C GLN A 328 -23.31 49.75 -30.19
N THR A 329 -22.65 50.53 -31.04
CA THR A 329 -21.35 50.28 -31.65
C THR A 329 -20.26 50.50 -30.61
N SER A 330 -19.56 49.45 -30.17
CA SER A 330 -18.32 49.58 -29.40
C SER A 330 -17.15 49.00 -30.18
N LEU A 331 -16.15 49.86 -30.36
CA LEU A 331 -14.91 49.63 -31.08
C LEU A 331 -14.13 48.45 -30.49
N ILE A 332 -13.72 47.54 -31.38
CA ILE A 332 -12.78 46.45 -31.12
C ILE A 332 -11.41 47.07 -30.82
N ARG A 333 -11.00 47.04 -29.55
CA ARG A 333 -9.60 47.18 -29.14
C ARG A 333 -8.99 45.78 -29.02
N THR A 334 -7.95 45.54 -29.81
CA THR A 334 -7.04 44.40 -29.65
C THR A 334 -6.29 44.51 -28.31
N PRO A 335 -6.20 43.45 -27.49
CA PRO A 335 -5.35 43.47 -26.31
C PRO A 335 -3.91 43.17 -26.69
N ASP A 336 -3.02 44.13 -26.36
CA ASP A 336 -1.57 43.97 -26.39
C ASP A 336 -1.12 42.90 -25.38
N PHE A 337 -0.33 41.94 -25.85
CA PHE A 337 0.31 40.94 -25.03
C PHE A 337 1.57 41.53 -24.36
N SER A 338 1.45 41.97 -23.11
CA SER A 338 2.61 42.28 -22.27
C SER A 338 3.16 41.02 -21.60
N SER A 339 4.48 40.88 -21.64
CA SER A 339 5.31 39.77 -21.20
C SER A 339 5.06 39.23 -19.78
N THR A 340 5.05 37.91 -19.67
CA THR A 340 5.01 37.11 -18.44
C THR A 340 6.25 37.31 -17.57
N ARG A 341 6.12 38.04 -16.43
CA ARG A 341 7.01 37.80 -15.27
C ARG A 341 6.52 38.18 -13.86
N ASP A 342 5.33 38.75 -13.67
CA ASP A 342 4.93 39.27 -12.33
C ASP A 342 3.64 38.72 -11.68
N VAL A 343 3.06 37.62 -12.18
CA VAL A 343 1.77 37.10 -11.63
C VAL A 343 1.94 36.25 -10.34
N ARG A 344 3.16 35.90 -9.91
CA ARG A 344 3.36 34.91 -8.82
C ARG A 344 3.41 35.46 -7.39
N LYS A 345 2.97 36.69 -7.12
CA LYS A 345 2.98 37.25 -5.75
C LYS A 345 1.69 37.93 -5.26
N ARG A 346 0.54 37.75 -5.94
CA ARG A 346 -0.74 38.37 -5.51
C ARG A 346 -1.91 37.41 -5.24
N PHE A 347 -1.67 36.10 -5.08
CA PHE A 347 -2.73 35.12 -4.82
C PHE A 347 -2.88 34.68 -3.35
N ASN A 348 -2.30 35.41 -2.40
CA ASN A 348 -2.36 35.07 -0.95
C ASN A 348 -3.14 36.07 -0.08
N SER A 349 -3.98 36.95 -0.65
CA SER A 349 -4.71 37.94 0.16
C SER A 349 -6.17 38.16 -0.25
N SER A 350 -6.82 37.18 -0.86
CA SER A 350 -8.26 37.24 -1.12
C SER A 350 -8.86 35.84 -1.16
N THR A 351 -9.07 35.27 0.01
CA THR A 351 -10.06 34.20 0.19
C THR A 351 -10.64 34.35 1.58
N GLU A 352 -11.64 35.23 1.69
CA GLU A 352 -12.68 35.09 2.70
C GLU A 352 -13.50 33.84 2.36
N LEU A 353 -12.90 32.66 2.56
CA LEU A 353 -13.63 31.42 2.69
C LEU A 353 -14.22 31.44 4.10
N SER A 354 -15.55 31.62 4.12
CA SER A 354 -16.44 31.67 5.28
C SER A 354 -15.90 30.94 6.53
N SER A 355 -15.70 31.69 7.63
CA SER A 355 -15.31 31.15 8.93
C SER A 355 -16.24 30.03 9.42
N SER A 356 -17.47 29.99 8.89
CA SER A 356 -18.45 28.93 9.12
C SER A 356 -17.95 27.54 8.73
N PHE A 357 -17.19 27.41 7.63
CA PHE A 357 -16.73 26.10 7.16
C PHE A 357 -15.59 25.53 8.00
N GLN A 358 -14.66 26.38 8.44
CA GLN A 358 -13.62 25.98 9.41
C GLN A 358 -14.22 25.62 10.76
N GLN A 359 -15.26 26.35 11.20
CA GLN A 359 -15.98 26.08 12.44
C GLN A 359 -16.75 24.73 12.38
N LEU A 360 -17.32 24.37 11.22
CA LEU A 360 -17.95 23.07 11.01
C LEU A 360 -16.95 21.91 11.06
N LEU A 361 -15.75 22.08 10.49
CA LEU A 361 -14.69 21.07 10.55
C LEU A 361 -14.13 20.88 11.97
N THR A 362 -14.01 21.95 12.77
CA THR A 362 -13.61 21.83 14.18
C THR A 362 -14.70 21.17 15.02
N ASN A 363 -15.97 21.49 14.77
CA ASN A 363 -17.11 20.90 15.49
C ASN A 363 -17.24 19.40 15.17
N SER A 364 -17.06 18.99 13.92
CA SER A 364 -17.11 17.58 13.52
C SER A 364 -16.00 16.73 14.17
N LYS A 365 -14.77 17.26 14.25
CA LYS A 365 -13.66 16.59 14.95
C LYS A 365 -13.91 16.46 16.46
N SER A 366 -14.54 17.45 17.07
CA SER A 366 -14.93 17.41 18.49
C SER A 366 -15.97 16.32 18.74
N LEU A 367 -17.00 16.23 17.90
CA LEU A 367 -18.07 15.25 18.03
C LEU A 367 -17.59 13.80 17.84
N ASP A 368 -16.68 13.53 16.90
CA ASP A 368 -16.10 12.20 16.72
C ASP A 368 -15.17 11.82 17.89
N ALA A 369 -14.43 12.79 18.45
CA ALA A 369 -13.61 12.57 19.63
C ALA A 369 -14.47 12.25 20.87
N GLU A 370 -15.58 12.99 21.06
CA GLU A 370 -16.54 12.73 22.15
C GLU A 370 -17.24 11.39 22.00
N ARG A 371 -17.64 11.02 20.78
CA ARG A 371 -18.25 9.72 20.50
C ARG A 371 -17.28 8.59 20.84
N LYS A 372 -16.03 8.65 20.35
CA LYS A 372 -14.98 7.67 20.69
C LYS A 372 -14.68 7.66 22.19
N HIS A 373 -14.83 8.79 22.87
CA HIS A 373 -14.66 8.86 24.32
C HIS A 373 -15.78 8.13 25.05
N ARG A 374 -17.05 8.33 24.64
CA ARG A 374 -18.21 7.60 25.18
C ARG A 374 -18.08 6.10 24.95
N GLU A 375 -17.75 5.67 23.74
CA GLU A 375 -17.52 4.26 23.41
C GLU A 375 -16.43 3.65 24.33
N ARG A 376 -15.35 4.38 24.64
CA ARG A 376 -14.30 3.92 25.56
C ARG A 376 -14.72 3.85 27.02
N ILE A 377 -15.73 4.61 27.44
CA ILE A 377 -16.27 4.56 28.81
C ILE A 377 -17.17 3.34 28.97
N GLU A 378 -17.89 2.96 27.91
CA GLU A 378 -18.83 1.84 27.90
C GLU A 378 -18.15 0.49 27.59
N GLU A 379 -16.90 0.50 27.10
CA GLU A 379 -16.10 -0.71 26.85
C GLU A 379 -15.93 -1.56 28.11
N ASN A 380 -16.28 -2.85 28.03
CA ASN A 380 -15.88 -3.82 29.04
C ASN A 380 -14.37 -4.12 28.94
N GLU A 381 -13.80 -4.79 29.96
CA GLU A 381 -12.36 -5.05 30.03
C GLU A 381 -11.83 -5.87 28.84
N GLN A 382 -12.61 -6.87 28.38
CA GLN A 382 -12.24 -7.68 27.23
C GLN A 382 -12.19 -6.85 25.94
N GLN A 383 -13.23 -6.07 25.66
CA GLN A 383 -13.30 -5.17 24.49
C GLN A 383 -12.17 -4.14 24.52
N ARG A 384 -11.88 -3.59 25.70
CA ARG A 384 -10.75 -2.69 25.90
C ARG A 384 -9.42 -3.37 25.56
N ASN A 385 -9.21 -4.60 26.01
CA ASN A 385 -8.00 -5.36 25.72
C ASN A 385 -7.86 -5.69 24.24
N GLU A 386 -8.94 -6.11 23.58
CA GLU A 386 -8.98 -6.37 22.14
C GLU A 386 -8.70 -5.10 21.31
N ARG A 387 -9.31 -3.97 21.68
CA ARG A 387 -9.04 -2.68 21.02
C ARG A 387 -7.57 -2.28 21.21
N LEU A 388 -7.03 -2.41 22.43
CA LEU A 388 -5.62 -2.12 22.69
C LEU A 388 -4.68 -3.04 21.89
N ALA A 389 -5.02 -4.33 21.73
CA ALA A 389 -4.26 -5.27 20.92
C ALA A 389 -4.29 -4.87 19.43
N ARG A 390 -5.46 -4.49 18.90
CA ARG A 390 -5.63 -3.98 17.53
C ARG A 390 -4.84 -2.70 17.29
N ASP A 391 -4.90 -1.75 18.23
CA ASP A 391 -4.13 -0.49 18.17
C ASP A 391 -2.62 -0.75 18.18
N GLN A 392 -2.17 -1.73 18.96
CA GLN A 392 -0.76 -2.14 19.00
C GLN A 392 -0.31 -2.78 17.68
N LEU A 393 -1.12 -3.68 17.11
CA LEU A 393 -0.85 -4.32 15.84
C LEU A 393 -0.76 -3.29 14.70
N HIS A 394 -1.74 -2.39 14.62
CA HIS A 394 -1.74 -1.33 13.62
C HIS A 394 -0.48 -0.44 13.72
N LYS A 395 -0.08 -0.06 14.95
CA LYS A 395 1.16 0.69 15.18
C LYS A 395 2.42 -0.09 14.78
N ARG A 396 2.43 -1.42 14.91
CA ARG A 396 3.56 -2.26 14.45
C ARG A 396 3.64 -2.27 12.93
N ILE A 397 2.51 -2.44 12.24
CA ILE A 397 2.44 -2.42 10.77
C ILE A 397 2.90 -1.08 10.21
N MET A 398 2.40 0.04 10.77
CA MET A 398 2.82 1.37 10.36
C MET A 398 4.33 1.58 10.56
N ARG A 399 4.89 1.12 11.69
CA ARG A 399 6.34 1.23 11.94
C ARG A 399 7.19 0.34 11.03
N ALA A 400 6.66 -0.79 10.58
CA ALA A 400 7.36 -1.70 9.68
C ALA A 400 7.50 -1.10 8.26
N THR A 401 6.63 -0.16 7.90
CA THR A 401 6.61 0.50 6.59
C THR A 401 7.21 1.92 6.62
N GLU A 402 7.63 2.41 7.81
CA GLU A 402 8.29 3.71 7.96
C GLU A 402 9.67 3.72 7.28
N ASN A 403 9.95 4.76 6.48
CA ASN A 403 11.32 5.07 6.06
C ASN A 403 12.12 5.77 7.20
N ASP A 404 13.44 5.92 7.04
CA ASP A 404 14.30 6.49 8.09
C ASP A 404 13.92 7.93 8.46
N GLN A 405 13.47 8.74 7.49
CA GLN A 405 13.03 10.11 7.75
C GLN A 405 11.76 10.13 8.61
N GLN A 406 10.73 9.38 8.21
CA GLN A 406 9.47 9.25 8.96
C GLN A 406 9.69 8.70 10.37
N ARG A 407 10.59 7.71 10.49
CA ARG A 407 11.00 7.17 11.79
C ARG A 407 11.64 8.24 12.67
N ASN A 408 12.53 9.06 12.11
CA ASN A 408 13.21 10.13 12.83
C ASN A 408 12.25 11.24 13.27
N GLU A 409 11.33 11.65 12.40
CA GLU A 409 10.26 12.61 12.70
C GLU A 409 9.36 12.09 13.82
N ARG A 410 8.87 10.84 13.73
CA ARG A 410 8.08 10.22 14.80
C ARG A 410 8.83 10.16 16.13
N LEU A 411 10.13 9.84 16.12
CA LEU A 411 10.96 9.84 17.33
C LEU A 411 11.21 11.26 17.88
N ALA A 412 11.32 12.27 17.02
CA ALA A 412 11.41 13.67 17.43
C ALA A 412 10.11 14.12 18.12
N ASP A 413 8.96 13.84 17.51
CA ASP A 413 7.64 14.10 18.08
C ASP A 413 7.42 13.40 19.42
N GLN A 414 7.84 12.14 19.52
CA GLN A 414 7.76 11.38 20.77
C GLN A 414 8.63 12.01 21.87
N ARG A 415 9.83 12.49 21.53
CA ARG A 415 10.69 13.23 22.46
C ARG A 415 10.07 14.56 22.88
N HIS A 416 9.50 15.31 21.94
CA HIS A 416 8.83 16.58 22.19
C HIS A 416 7.65 16.41 23.16
N ARG A 417 6.71 15.48 22.86
CA ARG A 417 5.57 15.20 23.75
C ARG A 417 6.01 14.76 25.14
N SER A 418 7.06 13.94 25.22
CA SER A 418 7.61 13.50 26.51
C SER A 418 8.25 14.66 27.29
N ALA A 419 8.90 15.61 26.61
CA ALA A 419 9.46 16.80 27.25
C ALA A 419 8.35 17.73 27.76
N GLN A 420 7.33 17.99 26.94
CA GLN A 420 6.20 18.83 27.32
C GLN A 420 5.40 18.22 28.49
N ASN A 421 5.19 16.90 28.48
CA ASN A 421 4.58 16.20 29.60
C ASN A 421 5.39 16.34 30.89
N ARG A 422 6.73 16.34 30.81
CA ARG A 422 7.60 16.56 31.98
C ARG A 422 7.53 18.00 32.50
N LEU A 423 7.38 18.99 31.62
CA LEU A 423 7.21 20.39 32.03
C LEU A 423 5.87 20.63 32.74
N ASN A 424 4.82 19.92 32.33
CA ASN A 424 3.48 20.03 32.91
C ASN A 424 3.23 19.04 34.06
N GLU A 425 4.22 18.21 34.43
CA GLU A 425 4.12 17.22 35.49
C GLU A 425 4.28 17.89 36.86
N ASN A 426 3.28 17.75 37.75
CA ASN A 426 3.43 18.19 39.13
C ASN A 426 4.35 17.24 39.93
N GLU A 427 4.88 17.71 41.06
CA GLU A 427 5.89 16.96 41.82
C GLU A 427 5.38 15.61 42.34
N GLN A 428 4.09 15.52 42.69
CA GLN A 428 3.48 14.26 43.12
C GLN A 428 3.44 13.22 41.98
N ARG A 429 2.99 13.60 40.77
CA ARG A 429 2.99 12.72 39.60
C ARG A 429 4.41 12.32 39.20
N ARG A 430 5.35 13.25 39.31
CA ARG A 430 6.77 13.00 39.08
C ARG A 430 7.32 11.95 40.06
N SER A 431 7.01 12.08 41.35
CA SER A 431 7.42 11.14 42.38
C SER A 431 6.86 9.74 42.11
N ILE A 432 5.56 9.63 41.80
CA ILE A 432 4.90 8.37 41.43
C ILE A 432 5.56 7.74 40.20
N ARG A 433 5.76 8.53 39.12
CA ARG A 433 6.40 8.03 37.90
C ARG A 433 7.82 7.54 38.16
N LEU A 434 8.60 8.25 38.97
CA LEU A 434 9.95 7.85 39.34
C LEU A 434 9.94 6.58 40.21
N ALA A 435 9.01 6.47 41.16
CA ALA A 435 8.82 5.27 41.98
C ALA A 435 8.47 4.04 41.11
N SER A 436 7.45 4.13 40.25
CA SER A 436 7.09 3.03 39.34
C SER A 436 8.22 2.69 38.36
N THR A 437 9.06 3.67 38.00
CA THR A 437 10.24 3.41 37.15
C THR A 437 11.31 2.65 37.91
N ARG A 438 11.52 2.95 39.20
CA ARG A 438 12.44 2.20 40.07
C ARG A 438 11.94 0.79 40.31
N GLU A 439 10.64 0.62 40.52
CA GLU A 439 10.00 -0.69 40.73
C GLU A 439 10.12 -1.59 39.50
N ARG A 440 9.71 -1.13 38.32
CA ARG A 440 9.92 -1.87 37.06
C ARG A 440 11.39 -2.18 36.80
N TRP A 441 12.30 -1.29 37.22
CA TRP A 441 13.73 -1.57 37.12
C TRP A 441 14.14 -2.70 38.06
N LYS A 442 13.65 -2.73 39.30
CA LYS A 442 13.89 -3.82 40.27
C LYS A 442 13.33 -5.16 39.76
N GLU A 443 12.07 -5.20 39.35
CA GLU A 443 11.44 -6.41 38.76
C GLU A 443 12.24 -6.91 37.55
N SER A 444 12.69 -6.00 36.69
CA SER A 444 13.54 -6.36 35.55
C SER A 444 14.92 -6.87 35.98
N GLN A 445 15.44 -6.54 37.16
CA GLN A 445 16.68 -7.13 37.65
C GLN A 445 16.45 -8.50 38.27
N GLU A 446 15.32 -8.68 38.96
CA GLU A 446 14.94 -9.95 39.60
C GLU A 446 14.61 -11.02 38.55
N ASN A 447 13.92 -10.65 37.47
CA ASN A 447 13.56 -11.56 36.37
C ASN A 447 14.70 -11.83 35.37
N LYS A 448 15.90 -11.29 35.57
CA LYS A 448 17.05 -11.60 34.72
C LYS A 448 17.74 -12.85 35.22
N ASP A 449 17.88 -13.83 34.33
CA ASP A 449 18.79 -14.95 34.53
C ASP A 449 20.24 -14.45 34.71
N GLU A 450 21.06 -15.19 35.45
CA GLU A 450 22.47 -14.87 35.73
C GLU A 450 23.26 -14.68 34.43
N GLU A 451 22.93 -15.44 33.37
CA GLU A 451 23.56 -15.26 32.07
C GLU A 451 23.24 -13.88 31.46
N GLN A 452 22.00 -13.39 31.61
CA GLN A 452 21.60 -12.07 31.13
C GLN A 452 22.25 -10.95 31.95
N LYS A 453 22.42 -11.15 33.26
CA LYS A 453 23.17 -10.22 34.13
C LYS A 453 24.64 -10.14 33.67
N LEU A 454 25.28 -11.27 33.42
CA LEU A 454 26.67 -11.34 32.91
C LEU A 454 26.82 -10.69 31.53
N ARG A 455 25.90 -10.96 30.58
CA ARG A 455 25.89 -10.30 29.26
C ARG A 455 25.77 -8.78 29.39
N ARG A 456 24.94 -8.29 30.31
CA ARG A 456 24.79 -6.85 30.56
C ARG A 456 26.07 -6.25 31.14
N VAL A 457 26.70 -6.89 32.12
CA VAL A 457 27.99 -6.44 32.70
C VAL A 457 29.07 -6.39 31.63
N ARG A 458 29.17 -7.42 30.79
CA ARG A 458 30.10 -7.44 29.63
C ARG A 458 29.81 -6.30 28.66
N SER A 459 28.54 -6.03 28.34
CA SER A 459 28.15 -4.93 27.44
C SER A 459 28.51 -3.55 28.00
N ILE A 460 28.33 -3.33 29.31
CA ILE A 460 28.67 -2.06 29.98
C ILE A 460 30.18 -1.89 30.01
N SER A 461 30.92 -2.95 30.32
CA SER A 461 32.39 -2.97 30.30
C SER A 461 32.93 -2.66 28.89
N MET A 462 32.38 -3.31 27.86
CA MET A 462 32.70 -3.04 26.45
C MET A 462 32.44 -1.58 26.07
N ARG A 463 31.27 -1.03 26.39
CA ARG A 463 30.95 0.39 26.10
C ARG A 463 31.89 1.36 26.82
N ARG A 464 32.29 1.06 28.07
CA ARG A 464 33.27 1.87 28.80
C ARG A 464 34.64 1.82 28.13
N ARG A 465 35.10 0.62 27.73
CA ARG A 465 36.35 0.45 26.98
C ARG A 465 36.33 1.21 25.65
N GLN A 466 35.25 1.08 24.87
CA GLN A 466 35.08 1.82 23.62
C GLN A 466 35.10 3.33 23.82
N LYS A 467 34.45 3.86 24.87
CA LYS A 467 34.52 5.29 25.19
C LYS A 467 35.94 5.75 25.55
N ILE A 468 36.69 4.92 26.28
CA ILE A 468 38.09 5.23 26.62
C ILE A 468 38.94 5.24 25.34
N ILE A 469 38.77 4.26 24.45
CA ILE A 469 39.48 4.19 23.16
C ILE A 469 39.13 5.39 22.29
N ALA A 470 37.84 5.71 22.12
CA ALA A 470 37.39 6.85 21.33
C ALA A 470 37.96 8.17 21.89
N LYS A 471 37.99 8.33 23.22
CA LYS A 471 38.59 9.49 23.86
C LYS A 471 40.11 9.56 23.61
N LYS A 472 40.82 8.43 23.65
CA LYS A 472 42.25 8.34 23.32
C LYS A 472 42.52 8.70 21.86
N GLN A 473 41.74 8.14 20.93
CA GLN A 473 41.83 8.47 19.50
C GLN A 473 41.52 9.93 19.23
N GLN A 474 40.55 10.52 19.91
CA GLN A 474 40.25 11.95 19.80
C GLN A 474 41.42 12.80 20.33
N THR A 475 42.04 12.42 21.46
CA THR A 475 43.23 13.12 21.95
C THR A 475 44.45 12.96 21.04
N GLU A 476 44.62 11.80 20.41
CA GLU A 476 45.69 11.56 19.41
C GLU A 476 45.43 12.35 18.12
N SER A 477 44.20 12.35 17.61
CA SER A 477 43.79 13.15 16.45
C SER A 477 43.96 14.66 16.70
N ASN A 478 43.78 15.13 17.93
CA ASN A 478 44.05 16.52 18.30
C ASN A 478 45.56 16.82 18.40
N ARG A 479 46.42 15.80 18.54
CA ARG A 479 47.88 15.93 18.62
C ARG A 479 48.50 16.03 17.23
N PHE A 480 47.88 15.42 16.22
CA PHE A 480 48.25 15.61 14.82
C PHE A 480 47.63 16.89 14.30
N HIS A 481 48.40 17.98 14.33
CA HIS A 481 48.08 19.17 13.56
C HIS A 481 48.24 18.80 12.09
N TRP A 482 47.12 18.59 11.39
CA TRP A 482 47.17 18.44 9.93
C TRP A 482 47.92 19.66 9.37
N PRO A 483 48.91 19.46 8.49
CA PRO A 483 49.54 20.59 7.82
C PRO A 483 48.43 21.42 7.19
N SER A 484 48.57 22.74 7.30
CA SER A 484 47.62 23.69 6.73
C SER A 484 47.27 23.28 5.31
N ALA A 485 45.98 23.33 4.98
CA ALA A 485 45.48 22.86 3.69
C ALA A 485 46.35 23.43 2.57
N ILE A 486 46.86 22.55 1.70
CA ILE A 486 47.70 22.92 0.55
C ILE A 486 46.99 24.08 -0.17
N PRO A 487 47.65 25.24 -0.34
CA PRO A 487 47.03 26.40 -0.97
C PRO A 487 46.37 26.03 -2.29
N ASN A 488 45.16 26.52 -2.53
CA ASN A 488 44.40 26.18 -3.75
C ASN A 488 45.20 26.44 -5.02
N GLN A 489 46.02 27.49 -5.03
CA GLN A 489 46.94 27.81 -6.13
C GLN A 489 47.90 26.66 -6.48
N LEU A 490 48.39 25.94 -5.48
CA LEU A 490 49.29 24.81 -5.69
C LEU A 490 48.53 23.61 -6.24
N LYS A 491 47.31 23.34 -5.74
CA LYS A 491 46.44 22.27 -6.27
C LYS A 491 46.10 22.51 -7.73
N GLU A 492 45.76 23.75 -8.06
CA GLU A 492 45.36 24.16 -9.40
C GLU A 492 46.56 24.09 -10.36
N ARG A 493 47.75 24.49 -9.91
CA ARG A 493 48.99 24.32 -10.67
C ARG A 493 49.34 22.86 -10.91
N CYS A 494 49.29 21.99 -9.88
CA CYS A 494 49.54 20.56 -10.04
C CYS A 494 48.53 19.89 -10.99
N LEU A 495 47.26 20.30 -10.94
CA LEU A 495 46.22 19.80 -11.85
C LEU A 495 46.49 20.23 -13.29
N GLN A 496 46.90 21.49 -13.50
CA GLN A 496 47.28 22.00 -14.82
C GLN A 496 48.52 21.28 -15.36
N ASP A 497 49.54 21.06 -14.52
CA ASP A 497 50.75 20.33 -14.90
C ASP A 497 50.44 18.87 -15.26
N PHE A 498 49.53 18.24 -14.52
CA PHE A 498 49.05 16.88 -14.81
C PHE A 498 48.28 16.80 -16.14
N ILE A 499 47.34 17.73 -16.37
CA ILE A 499 46.60 17.82 -17.64
C ILE A 499 47.56 18.05 -18.80
N LYS A 500 48.56 18.91 -18.61
CA LYS A 500 49.56 19.21 -19.63
C LYS A 500 50.41 18.00 -19.97
N GLN A 501 50.83 17.21 -18.98
CA GLN A 501 51.56 15.95 -19.18
C GLN A 501 50.71 14.89 -19.89
N MET A 502 49.41 14.79 -19.55
CA MET A 502 48.49 13.85 -20.19
C MET A 502 48.10 14.26 -21.62
N SER A 503 48.23 15.54 -21.99
CA SER A 503 47.81 16.05 -23.31
C SER A 503 48.84 15.84 -24.43
N MET A 504 50.05 15.36 -24.12
CA MET A 504 51.11 15.19 -25.13
C MET A 504 51.28 13.72 -25.52
N ASN A 505 50.74 13.38 -26.69
CA ASN A 505 51.21 12.33 -27.62
C ASN A 505 50.99 10.84 -27.32
N THR A 506 50.11 10.42 -26.40
CA THR A 506 49.80 8.97 -26.25
C THR A 506 48.60 8.47 -27.06
N LEU A 507 48.03 9.30 -27.94
CA LEU A 507 46.94 8.93 -28.87
C LEU A 507 47.25 9.37 -30.31
N ARG A 508 48.43 8.98 -30.81
CA ARG A 508 48.69 8.88 -32.25
C ARG A 508 49.23 7.50 -32.57
#